data_AF-A0A6V2QCW6-F1
#
_entry.id   AF-A0A6V2QCW6-F1
#
_cell.length_a   1.000
_cell.length_b   1.000
_cell.length_c   1.000
_cell.angle_alpha   90.00
_cell.angle_beta   90.00
_cell.angle_gamma   90.00
#
_symmetry.space_group_name_H-M   'P 1'
#
loop_
_entity.id
_entity.type
_entity.pdbx_description
1 polymer ?
#
loop_
_entity_poly.entity_id
_entity_poly.type
_entity_poly.pdbx_seq_one_letter_code
_entity_poly.pdbx_strand_id
1 'polypeptide(L)'
;MEIDPFFAVTESIPGTKSPPKEKPPSSDSSTNPSSAIGASNNIDKASTGAGGAVTSGESQNEESAPSQKTSPPSFNTPKPTTSSSGGGTQAVSSSLADDANEELAILLHAKKITQNDVSCLQSVIRENVSLREKVTKLKSLLGRSAKAQRDTKTDLDATKTRLDGAQQEIARLNARVESLASRPTHMDLLADFETNFDRAVLSIGPAAVGGEDHQQSGEDPSGPPAQSSGSERGDIGLAGDMPSAQKGAVVSSMLLTELSEAKAQVERLESLNSALLHRASHLERTNETMVSEKNAVEAKLANTQLELRMARMETDNACREMREKAASLAEMQLEIDLVTRSAMDANARAMEGMEAAERVRTDKQYVTELEAKVLALQEWALASAESKRLTAERCHMLEEKVRQMTKEKESLEKDEEESGVGVTGGGKGDVNERRLWTKSSSLVVGAGLIGMHGLVLGDCLIAANETVMLRWKFDITPSDMDILFSIFKGRCDDQKKLKDMDLLIKDRHVQGGGGGEIGGAFAVQNACTLVWSNKNSWVRPRTIKFVVEAYAIQ
;
A
#
# COMPACT_ATOMS: atom_id res chain seq x y z
N MET A 1 66.23 9.93 3.01
CA MET A 1 67.12 9.89 4.19
C MET A 1 66.23 9.69 5.39
N GLU A 2 66.57 8.74 6.27
CA GLU A 2 66.19 8.66 7.70
C GLU A 2 64.67 8.56 8.05
N ILE A 3 64.23 7.80 9.07
CA ILE A 3 64.87 6.73 9.87
C ILE A 3 63.76 5.76 10.41
N ASP A 4 64.18 4.54 10.76
CA ASP A 4 63.50 3.42 11.43
C ASP A 4 62.92 3.72 12.87
N PRO A 5 62.40 2.74 13.67
CA PRO A 5 61.43 1.65 13.42
C PRO A 5 60.40 1.50 14.61
N PHE A 6 60.12 0.26 15.04
CA PHE A 6 59.31 -0.22 16.20
C PHE A 6 57.77 -0.20 16.04
N PHE A 7 56.99 -1.09 16.69
CA PHE A 7 57.29 -2.24 17.57
C PHE A 7 56.31 -3.41 17.25
N ALA A 8 56.70 -4.66 17.50
CA ALA A 8 55.81 -5.82 17.37
C ALA A 8 55.41 -6.42 18.74
N VAL A 9 54.13 -6.74 18.93
CA VAL A 9 53.63 -7.61 20.01
C VAL A 9 52.54 -8.54 19.46
N THR A 10 52.55 -9.78 19.91
CA THR A 10 51.61 -10.86 19.54
C THR A 10 50.37 -10.89 20.43
N GLU A 11 49.26 -11.41 19.93
CA GLU A 11 48.46 -12.34 20.73
C GLU A 11 47.69 -13.37 19.87
N SER A 12 47.41 -14.53 20.45
CA SER A 12 46.81 -15.68 19.76
C SER A 12 45.86 -16.41 20.73
N ILE A 13 44.57 -16.42 20.42
CA ILE A 13 43.53 -17.12 21.21
C ILE A 13 42.65 -17.93 20.25
N PRO A 14 42.38 -19.23 20.52
CA PRO A 14 41.84 -20.15 19.53
C PRO A 14 40.30 -20.33 19.57
N GLY A 15 39.73 -20.56 18.38
CA GLY A 15 38.76 -21.63 18.12
C GLY A 15 37.40 -21.62 18.84
N THR A 16 36.36 -21.16 18.15
CA THR A 16 34.97 -21.60 18.36
C THR A 16 34.43 -22.30 17.09
N LYS A 17 33.47 -23.22 17.27
CA LYS A 17 33.10 -24.21 16.25
C LYS A 17 32.00 -23.70 15.31
N SER A 18 32.15 -23.93 14.00
CA SER A 18 31.07 -23.76 13.03
C SER A 18 30.07 -24.92 13.09
N PRO A 19 28.74 -24.68 13.04
CA PRO A 19 27.75 -25.71 12.70
C PRO A 19 27.83 -26.08 11.21
N PRO A 20 27.29 -27.24 10.80
CA PRO A 20 27.52 -27.80 9.46
C PRO A 20 26.72 -27.08 8.35
N LYS A 21 27.27 -27.12 7.13
CA LYS A 21 26.55 -26.77 5.90
C LYS A 21 25.59 -27.90 5.53
N GLU A 22 24.29 -27.61 5.44
CA GLU A 22 23.36 -28.49 4.73
C GLU A 22 23.58 -28.41 3.21
N LYS A 23 23.11 -29.44 2.51
CA LYS A 23 23.48 -29.75 1.13
C LYS A 23 22.23 -29.67 0.24
N PRO A 24 22.16 -28.75 -0.74
CA PRO A 24 21.00 -28.68 -1.63
C PRO A 24 20.96 -29.91 -2.55
N PRO A 25 19.77 -30.51 -2.79
CA PRO A 25 19.61 -31.56 -3.79
C PRO A 25 19.62 -30.98 -5.21
N SER A 26 20.20 -31.73 -6.16
CA SER A 26 20.40 -31.31 -7.55
C SER A 26 19.61 -32.19 -8.53
N SER A 27 18.70 -31.59 -9.29
CA SER A 27 18.23 -32.02 -10.62
C SER A 27 17.31 -30.92 -11.16
N ASP A 28 17.62 -30.21 -12.24
CA ASP A 28 17.69 -30.66 -13.65
C ASP A 28 16.35 -31.15 -14.21
N SER A 29 15.65 -30.27 -14.93
CA SER A 29 15.54 -30.41 -16.40
C SER A 29 14.79 -29.25 -17.09
N SER A 30 15.13 -29.09 -18.37
CA SER A 30 14.52 -28.28 -19.46
C SER A 30 12.98 -28.15 -19.46
N THR A 31 12.35 -27.14 -20.09
CA THR A 31 12.65 -26.53 -21.42
C THR A 31 12.20 -25.06 -21.57
N ASN A 32 12.98 -24.23 -22.29
CA ASN A 32 12.46 -23.07 -23.05
C ASN A 32 11.78 -23.53 -24.35
N PRO A 33 10.83 -22.77 -24.93
CA PRO A 33 11.24 -21.93 -26.08
C PRO A 33 10.52 -20.57 -26.28
N SER A 34 11.25 -19.65 -26.93
CA SER A 34 10.79 -18.66 -27.92
C SER A 34 9.74 -17.58 -27.59
N SER A 35 10.28 -16.40 -27.28
CA SER A 35 9.89 -15.05 -27.74
C SER A 35 8.93 -14.86 -28.94
N ALA A 36 7.95 -13.96 -28.75
CA ALA A 36 7.46 -12.93 -29.69
C ALA A 36 6.93 -11.76 -28.81
N ILE A 37 7.23 -10.47 -28.97
CA ILE A 37 7.21 -9.54 -30.12
C ILE A 37 5.81 -9.30 -30.70
N GLY A 38 5.26 -8.10 -30.47
CA GLY A 38 4.29 -7.45 -31.37
C GLY A 38 2.98 -6.92 -30.76
N ALA A 39 2.65 -5.65 -31.09
CA ALA A 39 1.39 -4.91 -30.85
C ALA A 39 0.99 -4.67 -29.37
N SER A 40 0.56 -3.49 -28.91
CA SER A 40 -0.07 -2.28 -29.50
C SER A 40 -1.59 -2.40 -29.77
N ASN A 41 -2.38 -1.85 -28.84
CA ASN A 41 -3.74 -1.30 -28.93
C ASN A 41 -4.01 -0.71 -27.52
N ASN A 42 -4.36 0.56 -27.27
CA ASN A 42 -5.11 1.55 -28.05
C ASN A 42 -6.57 1.11 -28.30
N ILE A 43 -7.47 1.47 -27.38
CA ILE A 43 -8.93 1.38 -27.52
C ILE A 43 -9.54 2.68 -26.99
N ASP A 44 -10.34 3.32 -27.84
CA ASP A 44 -11.04 4.56 -27.53
C ASP A 44 -12.37 4.33 -26.79
N LYS A 45 -12.54 5.03 -25.68
CA LYS A 45 -13.59 6.04 -25.50
C LYS A 45 -15.01 5.72 -26.05
N ALA A 46 -15.83 5.04 -25.26
CA ALA A 46 -17.30 5.22 -25.24
C ALA A 46 -17.79 5.16 -23.77
N SER A 47 -18.60 6.05 -23.20
CA SER A 47 -19.65 6.99 -23.68
C SER A 47 -21.10 6.48 -23.60
N THR A 48 -21.52 6.04 -22.42
CA THR A 48 -22.93 5.99 -21.98
C THR A 48 -23.01 6.31 -20.47
N GLY A 49 -24.02 6.99 -19.94
CA GLY A 49 -25.20 7.51 -20.64
C GLY A 49 -26.45 7.78 -19.76
N ALA A 50 -26.29 8.09 -18.47
CA ALA A 50 -27.38 8.50 -17.56
C ALA A 50 -26.82 9.33 -16.39
N GLY A 51 -27.54 10.27 -15.76
CA GLY A 51 -28.88 10.79 -16.09
C GLY A 51 -29.79 10.94 -14.85
N GLY A 52 -29.78 12.10 -14.20
CA GLY A 52 -30.69 12.40 -13.08
C GLY A 52 -30.34 13.67 -12.29
N ALA A 53 -31.37 14.43 -11.89
CA ALA A 53 -31.46 15.59 -10.98
C ALA A 53 -30.15 16.11 -10.32
N VAL A 54 -29.80 17.41 -10.33
CA VAL A 54 -30.58 18.67 -10.32
C VAL A 54 -31.47 18.87 -9.09
N THR A 55 -30.89 19.45 -8.03
CA THR A 55 -31.59 20.38 -7.13
C THR A 55 -30.69 21.58 -6.87
N SER A 56 -31.21 22.78 -7.09
CA SER A 56 -30.52 24.06 -6.96
C SER A 56 -30.67 24.68 -5.57
N GLY A 57 -29.68 25.48 -5.17
CA GLY A 57 -29.77 26.44 -4.08
C GLY A 57 -28.38 26.70 -3.46
N GLU A 58 -28.00 27.92 -3.08
CA GLU A 58 -28.50 29.26 -3.43
C GLU A 58 -27.38 30.24 -3.05
N SER A 59 -27.12 31.28 -3.83
CA SER A 59 -25.93 32.13 -3.62
C SER A 59 -26.17 33.24 -2.61
N GLN A 60 -25.26 33.41 -1.65
CA GLN A 60 -25.01 34.72 -1.02
C GLN A 60 -23.52 35.02 -1.03
N ASN A 61 -23.16 36.14 -1.67
CA ASN A 61 -21.88 36.81 -1.43
C ASN A 61 -21.95 37.46 -0.04
N GLU A 62 -20.82 37.52 0.66
CA GLU A 62 -20.50 38.74 1.39
C GLU A 62 -18.99 39.01 1.33
N GLU A 63 -18.65 40.27 1.09
CA GLU A 63 -17.29 40.76 0.85
C GLU A 63 -16.84 41.59 2.06
N SER A 64 -15.68 41.28 2.64
CA SER A 64 -15.11 42.10 3.71
C SER A 64 -13.59 41.94 3.84
N ALA A 65 -12.94 43.05 4.16
CA ALA A 65 -11.50 43.27 4.04
C ALA A 65 -10.71 42.85 5.31
N PRO A 66 -9.36 42.81 5.29
CA PRO A 66 -8.57 42.07 6.26
C PRO A 66 -8.38 42.79 7.61
N SER A 67 -8.26 42.01 8.69
CA SER A 67 -7.86 42.50 10.01
C SER A 67 -6.50 41.94 10.43
N GLN A 68 -5.62 42.81 10.93
CA GLN A 68 -4.31 42.45 11.49
C GLN A 68 -4.40 42.15 13.00
N LYS A 69 -3.41 41.41 13.52
CA LYS A 69 -3.13 41.17 14.96
C LYS A 69 -4.20 40.31 15.67
N THR A 70 -3.93 39.60 16.77
CA THR A 70 -2.70 39.43 17.59
C THR A 70 -2.34 37.95 17.78
N SER A 71 -1.09 37.68 18.15
CA SER A 71 -0.63 36.37 18.66
C SER A 71 -1.36 35.95 19.96
N PRO A 72 -1.71 34.66 20.14
CA PRO A 72 -2.24 34.15 21.41
C PRO A 72 -1.14 34.02 22.49
N PRO A 73 -1.49 34.09 23.79
CA PRO A 73 -0.52 34.03 24.88
C PRO A 73 -0.03 32.60 25.19
N SER A 74 1.19 32.50 25.71
CA SER A 74 1.74 31.24 26.25
C SER A 74 0.96 30.78 27.48
N PHE A 75 0.25 29.66 27.37
CA PHE A 75 -0.38 29.00 28.52
C PHE A 75 0.63 28.11 29.23
N ASN A 76 1.20 28.61 30.34
CA ASN A 76 1.98 27.80 31.28
C ASN A 76 1.06 26.78 31.99
N THR A 77 0.87 25.60 31.39
CA THR A 77 0.23 24.46 32.05
C THR A 77 1.17 23.85 33.09
N PRO A 78 0.78 23.70 34.37
CA PRO A 78 1.65 23.17 35.40
C PRO A 78 1.96 21.69 35.16
N LYS A 79 3.25 21.36 35.22
CA LYS A 79 3.82 20.01 35.08
C LYS A 79 3.21 19.04 36.11
N PRO A 80 2.43 18.01 35.70
CA PRO A 80 1.93 17.02 36.64
C PRO A 80 3.07 16.10 37.09
N THR A 81 3.55 16.29 38.32
CA THR A 81 4.42 15.34 39.00
C THR A 81 3.63 14.07 39.32
N THR A 82 3.68 13.09 38.42
CA THR A 82 3.07 11.77 38.61
C THR A 82 3.78 11.00 39.72
N SER A 83 3.36 11.20 40.96
CA SER A 83 3.72 10.36 42.09
C SER A 83 3.15 8.95 41.89
N SER A 84 4.02 7.94 41.95
CA SER A 84 3.68 6.55 41.69
C SER A 84 3.03 5.87 42.91
N SER A 85 1.83 6.29 43.29
CA SER A 85 1.05 5.73 44.40
C SER A 85 0.29 4.43 44.06
N GLY A 86 0.90 3.57 43.23
CA GLY A 86 0.32 2.31 42.75
C GLY A 86 0.38 1.16 43.77
N GLY A 87 -0.29 1.30 44.92
CA GLY A 87 -0.19 0.29 46.01
C GLY A 87 -1.40 0.14 46.95
N GLY A 88 -2.53 0.81 46.71
CA GLY A 88 -3.63 0.85 47.70
C GLY A 88 -4.67 -0.27 47.64
N THR A 89 -4.92 -0.89 46.49
CA THR A 89 -6.20 -1.61 46.25
C THR A 89 -6.27 -3.04 46.79
N GLN A 90 -5.13 -3.65 47.14
CA GLN A 90 -5.08 -5.08 47.49
C GLN A 90 -5.51 -5.36 48.95
N ALA A 91 -5.31 -4.40 49.86
CA ALA A 91 -5.63 -4.52 51.28
C ALA A 91 -7.14 -4.54 51.61
N VAL A 92 -7.97 -3.98 50.72
CA VAL A 92 -9.44 -3.90 50.91
C VAL A 92 -10.14 -5.20 50.48
N SER A 93 -9.48 -6.02 49.64
CA SER A 93 -10.01 -7.33 49.22
C SER A 93 -9.73 -8.46 50.21
N SER A 94 -8.70 -8.34 51.07
CA SER A 94 -8.43 -9.31 52.13
C SER A 94 -9.39 -9.15 53.30
N SER A 95 -9.55 -7.92 53.84
CA SER A 95 -10.37 -7.72 55.06
C SER A 95 -11.79 -8.27 54.90
N LEU A 96 -12.46 -7.98 53.78
CA LEU A 96 -13.82 -8.48 53.50
C LEU A 96 -13.94 -10.02 53.40
N ALA A 97 -12.83 -10.73 53.17
CA ALA A 97 -12.79 -12.18 53.23
C ALA A 97 -12.49 -12.68 54.65
N ASP A 98 -11.64 -11.98 55.39
CA ASP A 98 -11.31 -12.26 56.78
C ASP A 98 -12.53 -12.02 57.69
N ASP A 99 -13.21 -10.88 57.55
CA ASP A 99 -14.47 -10.51 58.21
C ASP A 99 -15.55 -11.61 58.00
N ALA A 100 -15.68 -12.09 56.76
CA ALA A 100 -16.66 -13.13 56.40
C ALA A 100 -16.27 -14.52 56.95
N ASN A 101 -14.98 -14.81 57.09
CA ASN A 101 -14.52 -16.04 57.75
C ASN A 101 -14.76 -16.00 59.27
N GLU A 102 -14.67 -14.82 59.90
CA GLU A 102 -14.99 -14.64 61.32
C GLU A 102 -16.50 -14.81 61.59
N GLU A 103 -17.39 -14.25 60.75
CA GLU A 103 -18.83 -14.53 60.86
C GLU A 103 -19.16 -16.03 60.69
N LEU A 104 -18.51 -16.73 59.75
CA LEU A 104 -18.70 -18.19 59.60
C LEU A 104 -18.26 -18.97 60.85
N ALA A 105 -17.18 -18.57 61.51
CA ALA A 105 -16.75 -19.17 62.77
C ALA A 105 -17.76 -18.92 63.90
N ILE A 106 -18.31 -17.70 64.00
CA ILE A 106 -19.36 -17.34 64.96
C ILE A 106 -20.64 -18.16 64.71
N LEU A 107 -21.09 -18.29 63.46
CA LEU A 107 -22.29 -19.06 63.09
C LEU A 107 -22.13 -20.56 63.35
N LEU A 108 -20.93 -21.12 63.13
CA LEU A 108 -20.58 -22.49 63.46
C LEU A 108 -20.57 -22.74 64.97
N HIS A 109 -19.96 -21.84 65.76
CA HIS A 109 -19.96 -21.92 67.23
C HIS A 109 -21.37 -21.78 67.80
N ALA A 110 -22.22 -20.96 67.18
CA ALA A 110 -23.64 -20.83 67.50
C ALA A 110 -24.50 -22.02 67.02
N LYS A 111 -23.90 -23.03 66.37
CA LYS A 111 -24.57 -24.22 65.78
C LYS A 111 -25.71 -23.88 64.80
N LYS A 112 -25.64 -22.72 64.14
CA LYS A 112 -26.64 -22.27 63.15
C LYS A 112 -26.41 -22.85 61.75
N ILE A 113 -25.19 -23.35 61.49
CA ILE A 113 -24.75 -23.96 60.23
C ILE A 113 -23.88 -25.20 60.54
N THR A 114 -23.77 -26.12 59.60
CA THR A 114 -22.93 -27.32 59.74
C THR A 114 -21.49 -27.08 59.24
N GLN A 115 -20.58 -27.97 59.59
CA GLN A 115 -19.19 -27.95 59.09
C GLN A 115 -19.11 -28.07 57.55
N ASN A 116 -20.07 -28.75 56.92
CA ASN A 116 -20.15 -28.87 55.46
C ASN A 116 -20.55 -27.53 54.82
N ASP A 117 -21.50 -26.82 55.43
CA ASP A 117 -21.93 -25.49 54.97
C ASP A 117 -20.79 -24.48 55.07
N VAL A 118 -20.05 -24.48 56.20
CA VAL A 118 -18.83 -23.66 56.36
C VAL A 118 -17.81 -23.97 55.27
N SER A 119 -17.55 -25.25 55.00
CA SER A 119 -16.58 -25.68 53.98
C SER A 119 -16.99 -25.24 52.57
N CYS A 120 -18.29 -25.28 52.26
CA CYS A 120 -18.86 -24.78 51.02
C CYS A 120 -18.72 -23.26 50.90
N LEU A 121 -19.14 -22.52 51.94
CA LEU A 121 -19.10 -21.05 51.98
C LEU A 121 -17.65 -20.52 51.92
N GLN A 122 -16.69 -21.16 52.59
CA GLN A 122 -15.25 -20.87 52.45
C GLN A 122 -14.70 -21.16 51.05
N SER A 123 -15.30 -22.08 50.29
CA SER A 123 -14.97 -22.25 48.87
C SER A 123 -15.49 -21.09 48.04
N VAL A 124 -16.75 -20.67 48.24
CA VAL A 124 -17.37 -19.53 47.55
C VAL A 124 -16.67 -18.21 47.86
N ILE A 125 -16.24 -17.98 49.12
CA ILE A 125 -15.46 -16.78 49.50
C ILE A 125 -14.13 -16.73 48.72
N ARG A 126 -13.37 -17.83 48.68
CA ARG A 126 -12.10 -17.91 47.93
C ARG A 126 -12.30 -17.70 46.43
N GLU A 127 -13.37 -18.24 45.85
CA GLU A 127 -13.72 -17.97 44.46
C GLU A 127 -14.09 -16.49 44.24
N ASN A 128 -14.87 -15.89 45.13
CA ASN A 128 -15.25 -14.47 45.04
C ASN A 128 -14.02 -13.54 45.07
N VAL A 129 -13.04 -13.82 45.94
CA VAL A 129 -11.75 -13.11 45.98
C VAL A 129 -11.00 -13.28 44.66
N SER A 130 -10.90 -14.51 44.13
CA SER A 130 -10.27 -14.78 42.82
C SER A 130 -10.95 -14.03 41.67
N LEU A 131 -12.29 -13.96 41.68
CA LEU A 131 -13.08 -13.21 40.69
C LEU A 131 -12.87 -11.70 40.84
N ARG A 132 -12.81 -11.15 42.07
CA ARG A 132 -12.50 -9.73 42.32
C ARG A 132 -11.10 -9.36 41.83
N GLU A 133 -10.11 -10.22 42.02
CA GLU A 133 -8.78 -10.03 41.42
C GLU A 133 -8.84 -10.03 39.89
N LYS A 134 -9.50 -11.02 39.27
CA LYS A 134 -9.64 -11.12 37.81
C LYS A 134 -10.33 -9.88 37.23
N VAL A 135 -11.40 -9.40 37.86
CA VAL A 135 -12.09 -8.15 37.50
C VAL A 135 -11.17 -6.93 37.66
N THR A 136 -10.34 -6.87 38.69
CA THR A 136 -9.40 -5.75 38.91
C THR A 136 -8.27 -5.76 37.86
N LYS A 137 -7.75 -6.95 37.53
CA LYS A 137 -6.78 -7.16 36.44
C LYS A 137 -7.38 -6.76 35.09
N LEU A 138 -8.62 -7.16 34.79
CA LEU A 138 -9.36 -6.75 33.58
C LEU A 138 -9.61 -5.24 33.53
N LYS A 139 -10.00 -4.60 34.63
CA LYS A 139 -10.14 -3.12 34.71
C LYS A 139 -8.81 -2.42 34.44
N SER A 140 -7.69 -2.94 34.94
CA SER A 140 -6.34 -2.40 34.66
C SER A 140 -5.96 -2.55 33.18
N LEU A 141 -6.20 -3.72 32.59
CA LEU A 141 -5.96 -3.98 31.16
C LEU A 141 -6.83 -3.09 30.27
N LEU A 142 -8.12 -2.93 30.58
CA LEU A 142 -9.04 -2.04 29.86
C LEU A 142 -8.60 -0.58 29.98
N GLY A 143 -8.15 -0.14 31.15
CA GLY A 143 -7.57 1.20 31.35
C GLY A 143 -6.30 1.44 30.54
N ARG A 144 -5.40 0.45 30.45
CA ARG A 144 -4.21 0.49 29.59
C ARG A 144 -4.58 0.54 28.11
N SER A 145 -5.53 -0.29 27.67
CA SER A 145 -6.05 -0.32 26.30
C SER A 145 -6.70 1.01 25.90
N ALA A 146 -7.56 1.56 26.76
CA ALA A 146 -8.20 2.86 26.55
C ALA A 146 -7.20 4.03 26.58
N LYS A 147 -6.06 3.91 27.27
CA LYS A 147 -4.96 4.88 27.13
C LYS A 147 -4.26 4.71 25.78
N ALA A 148 -3.81 3.50 25.45
CA ALA A 148 -3.13 3.21 24.18
C ALA A 148 -3.95 3.67 22.97
N GLN A 149 -5.27 3.47 22.99
CA GLN A 149 -6.17 3.94 21.93
C GLN A 149 -6.20 5.48 21.78
N ARG A 150 -6.07 6.24 22.87
CA ARG A 150 -5.94 7.71 22.82
C ARG A 150 -4.57 8.11 22.28
N ASP A 151 -3.51 7.49 22.80
CA ASP A 151 -2.13 7.76 22.40
C ASP A 151 -1.99 7.50 20.87
N THR A 152 -2.50 6.38 20.34
CA THR A 152 -2.56 6.11 18.89
C THR A 152 -3.45 7.06 18.10
N LYS A 153 -4.50 7.63 18.71
CA LYS A 153 -5.32 8.65 18.03
C LYS A 153 -4.55 9.96 17.91
N THR A 154 -3.85 10.40 18.96
CA THR A 154 -3.02 11.61 18.89
C THR A 154 -1.89 11.48 17.86
N ASP A 155 -1.31 10.28 17.70
CA ASP A 155 -0.33 10.01 16.65
C ASP A 155 -0.95 10.03 15.24
N LEU A 156 -2.18 9.54 15.09
CA LEU A 156 -2.94 9.60 13.83
C LEU A 156 -3.30 11.05 13.45
N ASP A 157 -3.79 11.85 14.39
CA ASP A 157 -4.12 13.26 14.16
C ASP A 157 -2.84 14.08 13.86
N ALA A 158 -1.72 13.79 14.50
CA ALA A 158 -0.42 14.41 14.24
C ALA A 158 0.19 14.00 12.88
N THR A 159 0.12 12.73 12.50
CA THR A 159 0.60 12.25 11.18
C THR A 159 -0.26 12.77 10.04
N LYS A 160 -1.59 12.86 10.22
CA LYS A 160 -2.48 13.55 9.27
C LYS A 160 -2.08 15.01 9.10
N THR A 161 -1.84 15.75 10.18
CA THR A 161 -1.43 17.16 10.11
C THR A 161 -0.14 17.35 9.30
N ARG A 162 0.82 16.40 9.38
CA ARG A 162 2.04 16.41 8.54
C ARG A 162 1.73 16.10 7.07
N LEU A 163 0.83 15.16 6.79
CA LEU A 163 0.41 14.81 5.43
C LEU A 163 -0.29 16.01 4.75
N ASP A 164 -1.20 16.67 5.44
CA ASP A 164 -1.92 17.84 4.94
C ASP A 164 -0.93 19.00 4.62
N GLY A 165 0.09 19.19 5.46
CA GLY A 165 1.18 20.16 5.20
C GLY A 165 2.08 19.77 4.01
N ALA A 166 2.41 18.49 3.86
CA ALA A 166 3.18 18.01 2.71
C ALA A 166 2.40 18.16 1.39
N GLN A 167 1.08 17.94 1.41
CA GLN A 167 0.21 18.17 0.25
C GLN A 167 0.16 19.65 -0.15
N GLN A 168 0.13 20.57 0.82
CA GLN A 168 0.21 22.01 0.55
C GLN A 168 1.55 22.41 -0.10
N GLU A 169 2.68 21.85 0.36
CA GLU A 169 3.98 22.11 -0.26
C GLU A 169 4.09 21.50 -1.66
N ILE A 170 3.55 20.30 -1.89
CA ILE A 170 3.45 19.72 -3.25
C ILE A 170 2.62 20.62 -4.18
N ALA A 171 1.48 21.14 -3.72
CA ALA A 171 0.68 22.09 -4.50
C ALA A 171 1.44 23.39 -4.81
N ARG A 172 2.18 23.92 -3.83
CA ARG A 172 3.03 25.12 -3.99
C ARG A 172 4.18 24.89 -4.98
N LEU A 173 4.82 23.72 -4.92
CA LEU A 173 5.88 23.32 -5.84
C LEU A 173 5.34 23.11 -7.26
N ASN A 174 4.19 22.46 -7.42
CA ASN A 174 3.53 22.28 -8.71
C ASN A 174 3.18 23.63 -9.35
N ALA A 175 2.57 24.56 -8.61
CA ALA A 175 2.28 25.90 -9.10
C ALA A 175 3.56 26.67 -9.51
N ARG A 176 4.69 26.43 -8.82
CA ARG A 176 6.00 27.00 -9.19
C ARG A 176 6.61 26.33 -10.42
N VAL A 177 6.43 25.02 -10.61
CA VAL A 177 6.85 24.29 -11.82
C VAL A 177 6.02 24.75 -13.02
N GLU A 178 4.70 24.89 -12.87
CA GLU A 178 3.81 25.41 -13.91
C GLU A 178 4.16 26.86 -14.28
N SER A 179 4.40 27.72 -13.29
CA SER A 179 4.92 29.09 -13.51
C SER A 179 6.32 29.14 -14.13
N LEU A 180 7.12 28.08 -14.09
CA LEU A 180 8.41 27.99 -14.78
C LEU A 180 8.25 27.42 -16.20
N ALA A 181 7.33 26.48 -16.40
CA ALA A 181 6.97 25.92 -17.71
C ALA A 181 6.20 26.93 -18.58
N SER A 182 5.47 27.87 -17.97
CA SER A 182 4.76 28.95 -18.64
C SER A 182 5.61 30.21 -18.89
N ARG A 183 6.93 30.19 -18.60
CA ARG A 183 7.83 31.28 -19.01
C ARG A 183 8.12 31.13 -20.51
N PRO A 184 8.16 32.23 -21.28
CA PRO A 184 8.70 32.21 -22.64
C PRO A 184 10.06 31.52 -22.65
N THR A 185 10.21 30.52 -23.50
CA THR A 185 11.46 29.80 -23.65
C THR A 185 12.48 30.69 -24.34
N HIS A 186 13.75 30.28 -24.32
CA HIS A 186 14.78 30.98 -25.09
C HIS A 186 14.50 30.93 -26.61
N MET A 187 13.70 29.97 -27.09
CA MET A 187 13.28 29.94 -28.50
C MET A 187 12.18 30.96 -28.79
N ASP A 188 11.20 31.13 -27.90
CA ASP A 188 10.14 32.14 -28.05
C ASP A 188 10.74 33.56 -28.00
N LEU A 189 11.66 33.79 -27.06
CA LEU A 189 12.42 35.05 -26.97
C LEU A 189 13.28 35.29 -28.22
N LEU A 190 13.87 34.25 -28.82
CA LEU A 190 14.61 34.39 -30.08
C LEU A 190 13.69 34.71 -31.26
N ALA A 191 12.49 34.14 -31.32
CA ALA A 191 11.48 34.45 -32.34
C ALA A 191 10.92 35.88 -32.19
N ASP A 192 10.72 36.35 -30.95
CA ASP A 192 10.42 37.75 -30.66
C ASP A 192 11.58 38.67 -31.08
N PHE A 193 12.84 38.29 -30.82
CA PHE A 193 14.00 39.05 -31.30
C PHE A 193 14.09 39.07 -32.83
N GLU A 194 13.89 37.94 -33.50
CA GLU A 194 13.92 37.82 -34.97
C GLU A 194 12.82 38.66 -35.62
N THR A 195 11.57 38.55 -35.15
CA THR A 195 10.44 39.34 -35.69
C THR A 195 10.54 40.84 -35.38
N ASN A 196 11.12 41.24 -34.24
CA ASN A 196 11.42 42.66 -33.98
C ASN A 196 12.63 43.16 -34.79
N PHE A 197 13.63 42.31 -35.04
CA PHE A 197 14.77 42.64 -35.89
C PHE A 197 14.34 42.81 -37.35
N ASP A 198 13.55 41.87 -37.90
CA ASP A 198 12.96 41.99 -39.24
C ASP A 198 12.07 43.22 -39.35
N ARG A 199 11.24 43.52 -38.33
CA ARG A 199 10.43 44.74 -38.31
C ARG A 199 11.31 46.00 -38.31
N ALA A 200 12.42 46.02 -37.58
CA ALA A 200 13.36 47.14 -37.57
C ALA A 200 14.11 47.27 -38.92
N VAL A 201 14.57 46.17 -39.51
CA VAL A 201 15.23 46.14 -40.82
C VAL A 201 14.27 46.58 -41.94
N LEU A 202 13.03 46.13 -41.93
CA LEU A 202 11.98 46.58 -42.84
C LEU A 202 11.64 48.06 -42.64
N SER A 203 11.67 48.56 -41.40
CA SER A 203 11.52 50.00 -41.08
C SER A 203 12.74 50.85 -41.48
N ILE A 204 13.85 50.24 -41.89
CA ILE A 204 15.06 50.89 -42.42
C ILE A 204 15.17 50.66 -43.95
N GLY A 205 14.26 49.86 -44.53
CA GLY A 205 14.19 49.58 -45.96
C GLY A 205 13.78 50.81 -46.81
N PRO A 206 14.36 51.01 -48.00
CA PRO A 206 14.17 52.24 -48.77
C PRO A 206 12.83 52.26 -49.54
N ALA A 207 11.81 52.90 -48.98
CA ALA A 207 10.53 53.17 -49.64
C ALA A 207 10.11 54.65 -49.50
N ALA A 208 10.28 55.41 -50.58
CA ALA A 208 9.98 56.85 -50.74
C ALA A 208 10.75 57.83 -49.81
N VAL A 209 11.25 59.00 -50.25
CA VAL A 209 11.37 59.59 -51.61
C VAL A 209 10.05 59.70 -52.38
N GLY A 210 9.13 60.59 -51.96
CA GLY A 210 7.89 60.81 -52.73
C GLY A 210 6.77 61.66 -52.12
N GLY A 211 7.07 62.80 -51.48
CA GLY A 211 6.03 63.75 -51.00
C GLY A 211 5.23 63.27 -49.78
N GLU A 212 4.41 64.10 -49.12
CA GLU A 212 4.21 65.56 -49.24
C GLU A 212 4.17 66.18 -47.82
N ASP A 213 4.05 67.50 -47.72
CA ASP A 213 4.07 68.26 -46.46
C ASP A 213 3.08 67.75 -45.40
N HIS A 214 3.55 67.60 -44.15
CA HIS A 214 2.82 68.19 -43.03
C HIS A 214 3.72 68.70 -41.90
N GLN A 215 3.23 69.76 -41.28
CA GLN A 215 3.89 70.67 -40.36
C GLN A 215 3.89 70.17 -38.90
N GLN A 216 4.49 70.95 -37.99
CA GLN A 216 4.16 71.02 -36.55
C GLN A 216 4.72 69.89 -35.62
N SER A 217 5.28 70.15 -34.42
CA SER A 217 5.95 71.36 -33.85
C SER A 217 6.62 71.04 -32.49
N GLY A 218 7.78 71.64 -32.20
CA GLY A 218 8.38 71.76 -30.86
C GLY A 218 9.08 70.51 -30.28
N GLU A 219 9.92 70.62 -29.24
CA GLU A 219 10.64 71.80 -28.71
C GLU A 219 11.81 71.32 -27.79
N ASP A 220 12.75 72.22 -27.45
CA ASP A 220 13.85 72.09 -26.47
C ASP A 220 14.85 70.90 -26.51
N PRO A 221 16.12 71.20 -26.83
CA PRO A 221 17.30 70.59 -26.22
C PRO A 221 18.10 71.62 -25.39
N SER A 222 18.21 71.41 -24.07
CA SER A 222 19.00 72.25 -23.18
C SER A 222 20.46 71.79 -23.06
N GLY A 223 21.41 72.73 -23.19
CA GLY A 223 22.86 72.51 -23.00
C GLY A 223 23.43 73.45 -21.90
N PRO A 224 24.69 73.94 -21.99
CA PRO A 224 25.80 73.59 -22.88
C PRO A 224 26.89 72.78 -22.13
N PRO A 225 28.07 73.24 -21.60
CA PRO A 225 28.83 74.51 -21.72
C PRO A 225 30.33 74.39 -22.12
N ALA A 226 30.97 75.57 -22.28
CA ALA A 226 32.35 75.93 -21.91
C ALA A 226 33.60 75.57 -22.79
N GLN A 227 34.11 76.63 -23.44
CA GLN A 227 35.53 77.11 -23.42
C GLN A 227 36.63 76.37 -24.25
N SER A 228 37.62 77.05 -24.84
CA SER A 228 37.79 78.50 -25.16
C SER A 228 38.95 78.81 -26.14
N SER A 229 38.92 80.05 -26.69
CA SER A 229 40.07 80.94 -27.02
C SER A 229 41.13 80.58 -28.08
N GLY A 230 41.33 81.50 -29.04
CA GLY A 230 42.43 81.49 -30.03
C GLY A 230 42.02 82.17 -31.36
N SER A 231 41.82 83.49 -31.46
CA SER A 231 42.76 84.62 -31.25
C SER A 231 43.73 84.90 -32.42
N GLU A 232 43.22 85.02 -33.65
CA GLU A 232 43.96 85.57 -34.80
C GLU A 232 43.88 87.10 -34.85
N ARG A 233 45.03 87.80 -34.94
CA ARG A 233 45.09 89.24 -35.26
C ARG A 233 46.51 89.69 -35.64
N GLY A 234 46.64 90.50 -36.69
CA GLY A 234 47.79 91.41 -36.86
C GLY A 234 48.71 91.18 -38.06
N ASP A 235 48.16 91.17 -39.28
CA ASP A 235 48.96 91.54 -40.47
C ASP A 235 48.97 93.07 -40.62
N ILE A 236 50.16 93.67 -40.74
CA ILE A 236 50.37 95.10 -40.98
C ILE A 236 51.61 95.27 -41.86
N GLY A 237 51.38 95.49 -43.17
CA GLY A 237 52.44 95.89 -44.10
C GLY A 237 52.93 97.32 -43.84
N LEU A 238 54.24 97.54 -43.98
CA LEU A 238 54.90 98.85 -43.89
C LEU A 238 55.73 99.10 -45.16
N ALA A 239 55.49 100.23 -45.84
CA ALA A 239 56.19 100.59 -47.07
C ALA A 239 56.31 102.11 -47.27
N GLY A 240 57.53 102.60 -47.55
CA GLY A 240 57.84 103.97 -47.98
C GLY A 240 57.89 105.03 -46.86
N ASP A 241 58.66 106.12 -46.97
CA ASP A 241 59.72 106.43 -47.96
C ASP A 241 60.62 107.61 -47.46
N MET A 242 61.72 107.92 -48.16
CA MET A 242 62.53 109.15 -48.13
C MET A 242 63.49 109.39 -46.91
N PRO A 243 64.60 110.16 -47.05
CA PRO A 243 65.48 110.29 -48.24
C PRO A 243 67.02 110.44 -47.98
N SER A 244 67.79 110.19 -49.04
CA SER A 244 69.06 110.86 -49.43
C SER A 244 70.43 110.62 -48.72
N ALA A 245 71.46 110.41 -49.55
CA ALA A 245 72.88 110.88 -49.45
C ALA A 245 73.79 110.45 -48.26
N GLN A 246 75.11 110.27 -48.39
CA GLN A 246 76.02 110.12 -49.55
C GLN A 246 77.34 109.41 -49.12
N LYS A 247 78.00 108.70 -50.05
CA LYS A 247 79.45 108.35 -50.07
C LYS A 247 80.06 107.55 -48.87
N GLY A 248 80.14 106.22 -49.04
CA GLY A 248 81.00 105.31 -48.23
C GLY A 248 81.36 103.98 -48.93
N ALA A 249 81.21 103.92 -50.24
CA ALA A 249 80.69 102.75 -50.96
C ALA A 249 81.70 101.62 -51.33
N VAL A 250 82.73 101.34 -50.52
CA VAL A 250 83.62 100.17 -50.74
C VAL A 250 83.78 99.34 -49.48
N VAL A 251 84.32 99.89 -48.39
CA VAL A 251 84.44 99.17 -47.10
C VAL A 251 83.04 98.81 -46.56
N SER A 252 82.08 99.72 -46.68
CA SER A 252 80.68 99.44 -46.31
C SER A 252 80.03 98.35 -47.18
N SER A 253 80.55 98.02 -48.36
CA SER A 253 80.01 96.93 -49.20
C SER A 253 80.45 95.57 -48.69
N MET A 254 81.72 95.42 -48.29
CA MET A 254 82.25 94.17 -47.73
C MET A 254 81.64 93.88 -46.35
N LEU A 255 81.49 94.92 -45.52
CA LEU A 255 80.74 94.84 -44.28
C LEU A 255 79.25 94.52 -44.51
N LEU A 256 78.63 94.99 -45.60
CA LEU A 256 77.26 94.60 -45.95
C LEU A 256 77.17 93.10 -46.29
N THR A 257 78.13 92.56 -47.03
CA THR A 257 78.15 91.12 -47.36
C THR A 257 78.38 90.26 -46.11
N GLU A 258 79.36 90.59 -45.26
CA GLU A 258 79.61 89.88 -44.00
C GLU A 258 78.40 89.97 -43.05
N LEU A 259 77.76 91.14 -42.95
CA LEU A 259 76.56 91.32 -42.14
C LEU A 259 75.35 90.58 -42.73
N SER A 260 75.25 90.46 -44.06
CA SER A 260 74.21 89.64 -44.71
C SER A 260 74.43 88.14 -44.55
N GLU A 261 75.70 87.68 -44.55
CA GLU A 261 76.04 86.28 -44.30
C GLU A 261 75.84 85.92 -42.82
N ALA A 262 76.25 86.80 -41.90
CA ALA A 262 75.94 86.68 -40.48
C ALA A 262 74.43 86.68 -40.22
N LYS A 263 73.65 87.52 -40.92
CA LYS A 263 72.17 87.51 -40.86
C LYS A 263 71.58 86.20 -41.38
N ALA A 264 72.05 85.68 -42.51
CA ALA A 264 71.61 84.39 -43.04
C ALA A 264 72.02 83.21 -42.13
N GLN A 265 73.14 83.32 -41.41
CA GLN A 265 73.56 82.36 -40.39
C GLN A 265 72.71 82.46 -39.12
N VAL A 266 72.31 83.66 -38.70
CA VAL A 266 71.33 83.88 -37.62
C VAL A 266 69.97 83.30 -38.00
N GLU A 267 69.43 83.60 -39.17
CA GLU A 267 68.16 83.03 -39.68
C GLU A 267 68.22 81.49 -39.78
N ARG A 268 69.36 80.93 -40.16
CA ARG A 268 69.60 79.47 -40.13
C ARG A 268 69.63 78.91 -38.69
N LEU A 269 70.22 79.62 -37.74
CA LEU A 269 70.24 79.21 -36.33
C LEU A 269 68.86 79.37 -35.67
N GLU A 270 68.11 80.41 -36.01
CA GLU A 270 66.74 80.66 -35.54
C GLU A 270 65.77 79.60 -36.08
N SER A 271 65.85 79.27 -37.37
CA SER A 271 65.05 78.18 -37.96
C SER A 271 65.43 76.81 -37.40
N LEU A 272 66.72 76.53 -37.17
CA LEU A 272 67.18 75.29 -36.54
C LEU A 272 66.77 75.20 -35.05
N ASN A 273 66.84 76.30 -34.30
CA ASN A 273 66.37 76.38 -32.92
C ASN A 273 64.84 76.19 -32.85
N SER A 274 64.10 76.84 -33.76
CA SER A 274 62.65 76.64 -33.90
C SER A 274 62.30 75.19 -34.21
N ALA A 275 63.03 74.54 -35.12
CA ALA A 275 62.86 73.12 -35.45
C ALA A 275 63.18 72.20 -34.24
N LEU A 276 64.21 72.53 -33.45
CA LEU A 276 64.53 71.81 -32.22
C LEU A 276 63.46 72.00 -31.13
N LEU A 277 62.93 73.21 -30.95
CA LEU A 277 61.84 73.50 -30.02
C LEU A 277 60.53 72.80 -30.44
N HIS A 278 60.19 72.82 -31.73
CA HIS A 278 59.08 72.04 -32.27
C HIS A 278 59.28 70.54 -32.01
N ARG A 279 60.47 69.99 -32.30
CA ARG A 279 60.78 68.58 -32.04
C ARG A 279 60.75 68.23 -30.55
N ALA A 280 61.24 69.10 -29.67
CA ALA A 280 61.18 68.92 -28.22
C ALA A 280 59.72 68.87 -27.74
N SER A 281 58.90 69.86 -28.11
CA SER A 281 57.48 69.87 -27.73
C SER A 281 56.68 68.71 -28.36
N HIS A 282 57.10 68.20 -29.52
CA HIS A 282 56.50 67.01 -30.12
C HIS A 282 56.85 65.75 -29.32
N LEU A 283 58.14 65.56 -28.98
CA LEU A 283 58.59 64.46 -28.13
C LEU A 283 57.93 64.48 -26.75
N GLU A 284 57.82 65.67 -26.14
CA GLU A 284 57.12 65.91 -24.88
C GLU A 284 55.66 65.43 -24.95
N ARG A 285 54.88 65.92 -25.93
CA ARG A 285 53.51 65.45 -26.16
C ARG A 285 53.43 63.94 -26.42
N THR A 286 54.34 63.35 -27.20
CA THR A 286 54.33 61.88 -27.42
C THR A 286 54.66 61.08 -26.16
N ASN A 287 55.46 61.65 -25.25
CA ASN A 287 55.75 61.05 -23.95
C ASN A 287 54.54 61.18 -23.00
N GLU A 288 53.85 62.33 -22.99
CA GLU A 288 52.59 62.52 -22.28
C GLU A 288 51.50 61.54 -22.77
N THR A 289 51.37 61.32 -24.09
CA THR A 289 50.43 60.33 -24.62
C THR A 289 50.83 58.91 -24.21
N MET A 290 52.09 58.49 -24.33
CA MET A 290 52.50 57.14 -23.90
C MET A 290 52.36 56.93 -22.39
N VAL A 291 52.60 57.95 -21.56
CA VAL A 291 52.38 57.86 -20.11
C VAL A 291 50.89 57.75 -19.77
N SER A 292 50.02 58.53 -20.44
CA SER A 292 48.57 58.43 -20.22
C SER A 292 47.97 57.11 -20.74
N GLU A 293 48.43 56.60 -21.88
CA GLU A 293 48.09 55.26 -22.38
C GLU A 293 48.54 54.16 -21.42
N LYS A 294 49.79 54.21 -20.94
CA LYS A 294 50.32 53.27 -19.93
C LYS A 294 49.43 53.28 -18.68
N ASN A 295 49.14 54.44 -18.12
CA ASN A 295 48.32 54.57 -16.92
C ASN A 295 46.88 54.06 -17.15
N ALA A 296 46.32 54.27 -18.35
CA ALA A 296 45.01 53.74 -18.73
C ALA A 296 45.00 52.20 -18.89
N VAL A 297 46.10 51.60 -19.36
CA VAL A 297 46.28 50.14 -19.40
C VAL A 297 46.46 49.56 -18.00
N GLU A 298 47.25 50.19 -17.12
CA GLU A 298 47.41 49.77 -15.72
C GLU A 298 46.07 49.85 -14.95
N ALA A 299 45.26 50.89 -15.17
CA ALA A 299 43.92 51.00 -14.61
C ALA A 299 42.96 49.89 -15.11
N LYS A 300 42.96 49.59 -16.43
CA LYS A 300 42.18 48.48 -17.00
C LYS A 300 42.62 47.12 -16.48
N LEU A 301 43.92 46.92 -16.26
CA LEU A 301 44.48 45.70 -15.67
C LEU A 301 44.05 45.54 -14.22
N ALA A 302 44.09 46.61 -13.42
CA ALA A 302 43.61 46.58 -12.04
C ALA A 302 42.11 46.27 -11.94
N ASN A 303 41.28 46.87 -12.81
CA ASN A 303 39.84 46.59 -12.84
C ASN A 303 39.54 45.14 -13.25
N THR A 304 40.15 44.63 -14.32
CA THR A 304 39.94 43.23 -14.76
C THR A 304 40.47 42.20 -13.76
N GLN A 305 41.51 42.52 -12.98
CA GLN A 305 41.94 41.69 -11.84
C GLN A 305 40.92 41.69 -10.69
N LEU A 306 40.26 42.82 -10.43
CA LEU A 306 39.19 42.90 -9.43
C LEU A 306 37.95 42.11 -9.87
N GLU A 307 37.52 42.26 -11.12
CA GLU A 307 36.42 41.50 -11.74
C GLU A 307 36.69 39.99 -11.66
N LEU A 308 37.89 39.53 -12.03
CA LEU A 308 38.29 38.12 -11.90
C LEU A 308 38.25 37.63 -10.45
N ARG A 309 38.58 38.48 -9.47
CA ARG A 309 38.53 38.13 -8.04
C ARG A 309 37.08 38.05 -7.51
N MET A 310 36.20 38.94 -7.98
CA MET A 310 34.77 38.89 -7.65
C MET A 310 34.11 37.65 -8.25
N ALA A 311 34.32 37.40 -9.55
CA ALA A 311 33.78 36.22 -10.23
C ALA A 311 34.24 34.90 -9.57
N ARG A 312 35.51 34.80 -9.17
CA ARG A 312 36.00 33.64 -8.41
C ARG A 312 35.26 33.48 -7.07
N MET A 313 35.11 34.56 -6.30
CA MET A 313 34.39 34.53 -5.01
C MET A 313 32.91 34.13 -5.18
N GLU A 314 32.25 34.60 -6.24
CA GLU A 314 30.89 34.23 -6.58
C GLU A 314 30.78 32.74 -6.94
N THR A 315 31.68 32.21 -7.79
CA THR A 315 31.72 30.77 -8.10
C THR A 315 32.02 29.91 -6.86
N ASP A 316 32.93 30.33 -5.98
CA ASP A 316 33.22 29.65 -4.72
C ASP A 316 32.02 29.63 -3.75
N ASN A 317 31.19 30.69 -3.80
CA ASN A 317 29.97 30.79 -3.00
C ASN A 317 28.87 29.87 -3.55
N ALA A 318 28.60 29.93 -4.85
CA ALA A 318 27.65 29.04 -5.53
C ALA A 318 28.04 27.55 -5.35
N CYS A 319 29.34 27.23 -5.42
CA CYS A 319 29.82 25.88 -5.16
C CYS A 319 29.71 25.46 -3.69
N ARG A 320 29.66 26.38 -2.71
CA ARG A 320 29.34 26.04 -1.31
C ARG A 320 27.85 25.77 -1.15
N GLU A 321 27.01 26.67 -1.63
CA GLU A 321 25.56 26.54 -1.58
C GLU A 321 25.06 25.24 -2.27
N MET A 322 25.67 24.84 -3.39
CA MET A 322 25.39 23.54 -4.02
C MET A 322 25.77 22.34 -3.15
N ARG A 323 26.88 22.39 -2.41
CA ARG A 323 27.30 21.28 -1.51
C ARG A 323 26.40 21.20 -0.28
N GLU A 324 25.98 22.34 0.27
CA GLU A 324 25.03 22.42 1.38
C GLU A 324 23.66 21.86 0.97
N LYS A 325 23.15 22.23 -0.22
CA LYS A 325 21.93 21.64 -0.79
C LYS A 325 22.06 20.14 -1.05
N ALA A 326 23.21 19.67 -1.54
CA ALA A 326 23.46 18.24 -1.74
C ALA A 326 23.51 17.45 -0.42
N ALA A 327 24.07 18.03 0.65
CA ALA A 327 24.07 17.43 1.99
C ALA A 327 22.65 17.36 2.56
N SER A 328 21.86 18.44 2.45
CA SER A 328 20.46 18.47 2.88
C SER A 328 19.57 17.48 2.11
N LEU A 329 19.80 17.30 0.80
CA LEU A 329 19.12 16.27 0.00
C LEU A 329 19.47 14.85 0.47
N ALA A 330 20.73 14.59 0.84
CA ALA A 330 21.14 13.30 1.39
C ALA A 330 20.52 13.03 2.78
N GLU A 331 20.42 14.05 3.63
CA GLU A 331 19.75 13.97 4.93
C GLU A 331 18.25 13.66 4.79
N MET A 332 17.54 14.39 3.92
CA MET A 332 16.12 14.12 3.61
C MET A 332 15.90 12.71 3.03
N GLN A 333 16.82 12.19 2.21
CA GLN A 333 16.72 10.81 1.72
C GLN A 333 16.88 9.79 2.85
N LEU A 334 17.76 10.03 3.82
CA LEU A 334 17.90 9.16 4.99
C LEU A 334 16.64 9.19 5.89
N GLU A 335 15.98 10.34 6.03
CA GLU A 335 14.68 10.43 6.70
C GLU A 335 13.59 9.64 5.96
N ILE A 336 13.51 9.77 4.64
CA ILE A 336 12.57 9.02 3.79
C ILE A 336 12.81 7.51 3.92
N ASP A 337 14.06 7.06 3.86
CA ASP A 337 14.43 5.65 3.99
C ASP A 337 14.13 5.10 5.39
N LEU A 338 14.19 5.95 6.44
CA LEU A 338 13.87 5.58 7.82
C LEU A 338 12.35 5.48 8.03
N VAL A 339 11.58 6.45 7.52
CA VAL A 339 10.11 6.44 7.57
C VAL A 339 9.55 5.27 6.76
N THR A 340 10.08 5.02 5.56
CA THR A 340 9.69 3.88 4.71
C THR A 340 9.95 2.55 5.42
N ARG A 341 11.13 2.35 6.02
CA ARG A 341 11.43 1.13 6.80
C ARG A 341 10.51 0.98 8.01
N SER A 342 10.29 2.05 8.78
CA SER A 342 9.36 2.04 9.92
C SER A 342 7.92 1.67 9.51
N ALA A 343 7.45 2.15 8.36
CA ALA A 343 6.15 1.80 7.79
C ALA A 343 6.08 0.34 7.31
N MET A 344 7.15 -0.18 6.69
CA MET A 344 7.25 -1.60 6.31
C MET A 344 7.24 -2.51 7.54
N ASP A 345 8.00 -2.18 8.59
CA ASP A 345 8.02 -2.93 9.85
C ASP A 345 6.66 -2.88 10.57
N ALA A 346 5.95 -1.76 10.48
CA ALA A 346 4.60 -1.62 11.05
C ALA A 346 3.58 -2.48 10.28
N ASN A 347 3.65 -2.51 8.94
CA ASN A 347 2.82 -3.37 8.11
C ASN A 347 3.10 -4.86 8.35
N ALA A 348 4.37 -5.25 8.52
CA ALA A 348 4.75 -6.62 8.87
C ALA A 348 4.13 -7.05 10.21
N ARG A 349 4.28 -6.24 11.26
CA ARG A 349 3.66 -6.49 12.58
C ARG A 349 2.13 -6.49 12.54
N ALA A 350 1.51 -5.70 11.68
CA ALA A 350 0.05 -5.73 11.47
C ALA A 350 -0.41 -7.02 10.80
N MET A 351 0.35 -7.54 9.82
CA MET A 351 0.09 -8.80 9.14
C MET A 351 0.26 -10.00 10.10
N GLU A 352 1.34 -10.03 10.89
CA GLU A 352 1.55 -11.03 11.96
C GLU A 352 0.39 -11.02 12.98
N GLY A 353 -0.07 -9.83 13.38
CA GLY A 353 -1.23 -9.67 14.26
C GLY A 353 -2.54 -10.17 13.65
N MET A 354 -2.72 -10.02 12.33
CA MET A 354 -3.88 -10.56 11.61
C MET A 354 -3.85 -12.09 11.53
N GLU A 355 -2.69 -12.70 11.24
CA GLU A 355 -2.52 -14.15 11.29
C GLU A 355 -2.78 -14.72 12.70
N ALA A 356 -2.28 -14.06 13.75
CA ALA A 356 -2.51 -14.48 15.11
C ALA A 356 -4.01 -14.42 15.47
N ALA A 357 -4.71 -13.36 15.06
CA ALA A 357 -6.16 -13.23 15.23
C ALA A 357 -6.95 -14.26 14.41
N GLU A 358 -6.45 -14.69 13.25
CA GLU A 358 -7.02 -15.77 12.44
C GLU A 358 -6.89 -17.14 13.12
N ARG A 359 -5.69 -17.48 13.63
CA ARG A 359 -5.46 -18.73 14.37
C ARG A 359 -6.35 -18.82 15.62
N VAL A 360 -6.47 -17.73 16.39
CA VAL A 360 -7.41 -17.65 17.53
C VAL A 360 -8.87 -17.83 17.09
N ARG A 361 -9.24 -17.41 15.87
CA ARG A 361 -10.59 -17.60 15.31
C ARG A 361 -10.85 -19.06 14.95
N THR A 362 -9.89 -19.73 14.30
CA THR A 362 -10.01 -21.16 13.95
C THR A 362 -9.99 -22.05 15.19
N ASP A 363 -9.15 -21.74 16.17
CA ASP A 363 -9.09 -22.45 17.45
C ASP A 363 -10.42 -22.32 18.21
N LYS A 364 -11.01 -21.12 18.24
CA LYS A 364 -12.33 -20.91 18.83
C LYS A 364 -13.43 -21.69 18.10
N GLN A 365 -13.41 -21.74 16.77
CA GLN A 365 -14.36 -22.55 15.99
C GLN A 365 -14.21 -24.05 16.33
N TYR A 366 -12.98 -24.55 16.37
CA TYR A 366 -12.68 -25.94 16.73
C TYR A 366 -13.12 -26.28 18.17
N VAL A 367 -12.93 -25.37 19.13
CA VAL A 367 -13.47 -25.52 20.50
C VAL A 367 -14.99 -25.60 20.48
N THR A 368 -15.70 -24.70 19.78
CA THR A 368 -17.18 -24.77 19.70
C THR A 368 -17.69 -26.03 19.00
N GLU A 369 -16.94 -26.58 18.04
CA GLU A 369 -17.24 -27.89 17.46
C GLU A 369 -17.05 -29.04 18.46
N LEU A 370 -16.01 -29.00 19.30
CA LEU A 370 -15.78 -29.99 20.36
C LEU A 370 -16.86 -29.91 21.44
N GLU A 371 -17.25 -28.70 21.85
CA GLU A 371 -18.36 -28.48 22.78
C GLU A 371 -19.67 -29.06 22.24
N ALA A 372 -20.00 -28.81 20.96
CA ALA A 372 -21.17 -29.39 20.30
C ALA A 372 -21.10 -30.94 20.23
N LYS A 373 -19.92 -31.52 19.96
CA LYS A 373 -19.71 -32.98 19.96
C LYS A 373 -19.86 -33.58 21.37
N VAL A 374 -19.40 -32.89 22.42
CA VAL A 374 -19.57 -33.29 23.82
C VAL A 374 -21.04 -33.23 24.24
N LEU A 375 -21.77 -32.18 23.89
CA LEU A 375 -23.21 -32.07 24.15
C LEU A 375 -24.00 -33.19 23.46
N ALA A 376 -23.75 -33.46 22.18
CA ALA A 376 -24.39 -34.56 21.45
C ALA A 376 -24.09 -35.94 22.07
N LEU A 377 -22.88 -36.15 22.62
CA LEU A 377 -22.53 -37.37 23.36
C LEU A 377 -23.24 -37.47 24.72
N GLN A 378 -23.45 -36.34 25.41
CA GLN A 378 -24.23 -36.29 26.65
C GLN A 378 -25.72 -36.59 26.39
N GLU A 379 -26.32 -35.98 25.37
CA GLU A 379 -27.69 -36.26 24.92
C GLU A 379 -27.85 -37.74 24.53
N TRP A 380 -26.91 -38.29 23.77
CA TRP A 380 -26.92 -39.72 23.40
C TRP A 380 -26.78 -40.64 24.63
N ALA A 381 -25.95 -40.29 25.61
CA ALA A 381 -25.80 -41.05 26.84
C ALA A 381 -27.10 -41.02 27.68
N LEU A 382 -27.78 -39.87 27.78
CA LEU A 382 -29.07 -39.74 28.45
C LEU A 382 -30.17 -40.53 27.73
N ALA A 383 -30.26 -40.43 26.41
CA ALA A 383 -31.20 -41.22 25.61
C ALA A 383 -30.93 -42.74 25.70
N SER A 384 -29.66 -43.15 25.78
CA SER A 384 -29.25 -44.54 26.01
C SER A 384 -29.64 -45.04 27.41
N ALA A 385 -29.54 -44.20 28.44
CA ALA A 385 -29.99 -44.51 29.79
C ALA A 385 -31.52 -44.65 29.86
N GLU A 386 -32.26 -43.72 29.27
CA GLU A 386 -33.73 -43.75 29.23
C GLU A 386 -34.26 -44.95 28.41
N SER A 387 -33.63 -45.26 27.28
CA SER A 387 -33.95 -46.45 26.49
C SER A 387 -33.75 -47.75 27.29
N LYS A 388 -32.69 -47.83 28.11
CA LYS A 388 -32.47 -48.97 29.03
C LYS A 388 -33.52 -49.00 30.15
N ARG A 389 -33.92 -47.84 30.70
CA ARG A 389 -34.97 -47.72 31.72
C ARG A 389 -36.31 -48.27 31.20
N LEU A 390 -36.76 -47.77 30.04
CA LEU A 390 -37.97 -48.23 29.35
C LEU A 390 -37.92 -49.71 28.97
N THR A 391 -36.74 -50.22 28.60
CA THR A 391 -36.53 -51.65 28.31
C THR A 391 -36.67 -52.51 29.58
N ALA A 392 -36.10 -52.06 30.71
CA ALA A 392 -36.24 -52.74 31.99
C ALA A 392 -37.69 -52.75 32.49
N GLU A 393 -38.41 -51.62 32.38
CA GLU A 393 -39.85 -51.53 32.68
C GLU A 393 -40.67 -52.49 31.80
N ARG A 394 -40.34 -52.58 30.50
CA ARG A 394 -41.00 -53.53 29.59
C ARG A 394 -40.69 -54.99 29.94
N CYS A 395 -39.46 -55.32 30.32
CA CYS A 395 -39.13 -56.65 30.82
C CYS A 395 -39.92 -56.97 32.09
N HIS A 396 -40.00 -56.04 33.05
CA HIS A 396 -40.74 -56.23 34.29
C HIS A 396 -42.25 -56.46 34.06
N MET A 397 -42.90 -55.65 33.22
CA MET A 397 -44.30 -55.87 32.83
C MET A 397 -44.52 -57.21 32.10
N LEU A 398 -43.53 -57.69 31.33
CA LEU A 398 -43.59 -59.00 30.68
C LEU A 398 -43.38 -60.14 31.69
N GLU A 399 -42.49 -59.99 32.67
CA GLU A 399 -42.33 -60.95 33.77
C GLU A 399 -43.60 -61.03 34.63
N GLU A 400 -44.25 -59.89 34.92
CA GLU A 400 -45.54 -59.86 35.62
C GLU A 400 -46.64 -60.52 34.79
N LYS A 401 -46.74 -60.20 33.50
CA LYS A 401 -47.73 -60.83 32.62
C LYS A 401 -47.47 -62.33 32.43
N VAL A 402 -46.22 -62.78 32.33
CA VAL A 402 -45.88 -64.21 32.32
C VAL A 402 -46.26 -64.84 33.65
N ARG A 403 -45.94 -64.22 34.79
CA ARG A 403 -46.33 -64.71 36.12
C ARG A 403 -47.84 -64.78 36.32
N GLN A 404 -48.61 -63.89 35.69
CA GLN A 404 -50.08 -63.97 35.63
C GLN A 404 -50.53 -65.11 34.72
N MET A 405 -50.07 -65.16 33.47
CA MET A 405 -50.37 -66.21 32.49
C MET A 405 -50.01 -67.62 33.02
N THR A 406 -48.93 -67.75 33.79
CA THR A 406 -48.54 -69.01 34.43
C THR A 406 -49.51 -69.39 35.54
N LYS A 407 -49.99 -68.45 36.37
CA LYS A 407 -51.05 -68.72 37.36
C LYS A 407 -52.38 -69.07 36.69
N GLU A 408 -52.74 -68.35 35.63
CA GLU A 408 -53.94 -68.60 34.84
C GLU A 408 -53.86 -69.99 34.16
N LYS A 409 -52.68 -70.37 33.66
CA LYS A 409 -52.39 -71.72 33.16
C LYS A 409 -52.34 -72.79 34.27
N GLU A 410 -51.87 -72.48 35.47
CA GLU A 410 -51.92 -73.38 36.64
C GLU A 410 -53.36 -73.58 37.18
N SER A 411 -54.29 -72.66 36.87
CA SER A 411 -55.73 -72.90 37.02
C SER A 411 -56.33 -73.64 35.83
N LEU A 412 -56.01 -73.28 34.59
CA LEU A 412 -56.57 -73.92 33.40
C LEU A 412 -56.06 -75.36 33.20
N GLU A 413 -54.83 -75.70 33.59
CA GLU A 413 -54.34 -77.10 33.63
C GLU A 413 -54.97 -77.93 34.78
N LYS A 414 -55.95 -77.39 35.51
CA LYS A 414 -56.89 -78.16 36.35
C LYS A 414 -58.26 -78.34 35.72
N ASP A 415 -58.58 -77.57 34.67
CA ASP A 415 -59.90 -77.51 34.04
C ASP A 415 -59.89 -78.01 32.56
N GLU A 416 -58.74 -77.95 31.87
CA GLU A 416 -58.55 -78.28 30.45
C GLU A 416 -57.79 -79.61 30.25
N GLU A 417 -58.34 -80.72 30.74
CA GLU A 417 -57.98 -82.07 30.25
C GLU A 417 -58.73 -82.40 28.91
N GLU A 418 -59.53 -81.45 28.39
CA GLU A 418 -60.20 -81.53 27.08
C GLU A 418 -59.84 -80.36 26.13
N SER A 419 -59.74 -80.69 24.84
CA SER A 419 -59.92 -79.78 23.68
C SER A 419 -58.89 -78.64 23.44
N GLY A 420 -57.68 -79.00 22.98
CA GLY A 420 -56.82 -78.04 22.26
C GLY A 420 -57.11 -77.96 20.75
N VAL A 421 -56.93 -76.77 20.13
CA VAL A 421 -56.62 -76.58 18.70
C VAL A 421 -56.02 -75.17 18.51
N GLY A 422 -54.97 -75.05 17.69
CA GLY A 422 -54.38 -73.77 17.28
C GLY A 422 -54.60 -73.48 15.78
N VAL A 423 -54.66 -72.20 15.40
CA VAL A 423 -54.83 -71.77 14.00
C VAL A 423 -53.86 -70.62 13.67
N THR A 424 -53.26 -70.66 12.49
CA THR A 424 -52.32 -69.67 11.94
C THR A 424 -52.87 -68.99 10.69
N GLY A 425 -52.40 -67.76 10.40
CA GLY A 425 -52.68 -67.07 9.13
C GLY A 425 -52.26 -65.59 9.15
N GLY A 426 -52.03 -64.92 8.01
CA GLY A 426 -51.96 -65.47 6.64
C GLY A 426 -52.21 -64.43 5.53
N GLY A 427 -51.30 -64.32 4.56
CA GLY A 427 -51.44 -63.48 3.35
C GLY A 427 -51.10 -61.99 3.54
N LYS A 428 -51.06 -61.17 2.48
CA LYS A 428 -51.34 -61.43 1.05
C LYS A 428 -50.76 -60.28 0.18
N GLY A 429 -50.32 -60.55 -1.05
CA GLY A 429 -49.87 -59.49 -1.98
C GLY A 429 -48.95 -60.00 -3.08
N ASP A 430 -49.51 -60.69 -4.07
CA ASP A 430 -48.74 -61.51 -5.03
C ASP A 430 -48.58 -60.82 -6.40
N VAL A 431 -47.34 -60.40 -6.67
CA VAL A 431 -46.76 -60.20 -8.01
C VAL A 431 -45.45 -61.00 -7.97
N ASN A 432 -45.04 -61.61 -9.07
CA ASN A 432 -43.84 -62.47 -9.14
C ASN A 432 -42.51 -61.67 -9.08
N GLU A 433 -42.39 -60.75 -8.12
CA GLU A 433 -41.18 -60.01 -7.76
C GLU A 433 -40.27 -60.86 -6.86
N ARG A 434 -39.43 -61.69 -7.45
CA ARG A 434 -38.43 -62.45 -6.70
C ARG A 434 -37.25 -61.54 -6.32
N ARG A 435 -37.27 -61.00 -5.11
CA ARG A 435 -36.17 -60.19 -4.55
C ARG A 435 -34.86 -61.00 -4.57
N LEU A 436 -33.85 -60.48 -5.27
CA LEU A 436 -32.52 -61.07 -5.39
C LEU A 436 -31.61 -60.63 -4.23
N TRP A 437 -31.61 -59.33 -3.90
CA TRP A 437 -30.96 -58.79 -2.71
C TRP A 437 -31.44 -57.36 -2.37
N THR A 438 -31.22 -56.96 -1.12
CA THR A 438 -31.30 -55.58 -0.63
C THR A 438 -29.91 -55.18 -0.13
N LYS A 439 -29.43 -53.98 -0.47
CA LYS A 439 -28.19 -53.39 0.07
C LYS A 439 -28.50 -51.97 0.54
N SER A 440 -27.96 -51.57 1.68
CA SER A 440 -28.05 -50.21 2.21
C SER A 440 -26.65 -49.67 2.50
N SER A 441 -26.46 -48.35 2.30
CA SER A 441 -25.17 -47.70 2.49
C SER A 441 -25.33 -46.19 2.68
N SER A 442 -24.22 -45.50 2.98
CA SER A 442 -24.15 -44.05 3.11
C SER A 442 -22.88 -43.53 2.43
N LEU A 443 -22.99 -42.44 1.70
CA LEU A 443 -21.90 -41.79 0.97
C LEU A 443 -21.90 -40.28 1.25
N VAL A 444 -20.72 -39.71 1.50
CA VAL A 444 -20.56 -38.25 1.64
C VAL A 444 -19.96 -37.69 0.35
N VAL A 445 -20.66 -36.75 -0.29
CA VAL A 445 -20.21 -36.08 -1.51
C VAL A 445 -19.79 -34.65 -1.15
N GLY A 446 -18.50 -34.34 -1.30
CA GLY A 446 -17.97 -32.99 -1.04
C GLY A 446 -18.54 -31.91 -1.97
N ALA A 447 -18.39 -30.64 -1.60
CA ALA A 447 -18.71 -29.51 -2.48
C ALA A 447 -17.90 -29.62 -3.79
N GLY A 448 -18.54 -29.38 -4.93
CA GLY A 448 -17.91 -29.51 -6.26
C GLY A 448 -17.66 -30.95 -6.75
N LEU A 449 -17.82 -31.98 -5.90
CA LEU A 449 -17.43 -33.36 -6.20
C LEU A 449 -18.57 -34.21 -6.79
N ILE A 450 -18.21 -35.41 -7.26
CA ILE A 450 -19.14 -36.49 -7.61
C ILE A 450 -18.84 -37.70 -6.73
N GLY A 451 -19.87 -38.26 -6.10
CA GLY A 451 -19.84 -39.58 -5.48
C GLY A 451 -20.34 -40.65 -6.45
N MET A 452 -19.69 -41.81 -6.45
CA MET A 452 -20.01 -42.95 -7.32
C MET A 452 -20.13 -44.22 -6.49
N HIS A 453 -21.05 -45.12 -6.86
CA HIS A 453 -21.20 -46.42 -6.21
C HIS A 453 -21.57 -47.50 -7.24
N GLY A 454 -20.64 -48.42 -7.50
CA GLY A 454 -20.85 -49.57 -8.37
C GLY A 454 -21.61 -50.69 -7.65
N LEU A 455 -22.77 -51.05 -8.19
CA LEU A 455 -23.57 -52.21 -7.75
C LEU A 455 -23.32 -53.37 -8.71
N VAL A 456 -22.90 -54.51 -8.18
CA VAL A 456 -22.80 -55.78 -8.91
C VAL A 456 -23.94 -56.69 -8.47
N LEU A 457 -24.56 -57.37 -9.43
CA LEU A 457 -25.68 -58.28 -9.20
C LEU A 457 -25.24 -59.54 -8.43
N GLY A 458 -24.07 -60.08 -8.79
CA GLY A 458 -23.50 -61.31 -8.22
C GLY A 458 -24.02 -62.57 -8.90
N ASP A 459 -23.74 -63.74 -8.31
CA ASP A 459 -24.08 -65.07 -8.83
C ASP A 459 -25.58 -65.42 -8.63
N CYS A 460 -26.46 -64.46 -8.88
CA CYS A 460 -27.90 -64.65 -8.83
C CYS A 460 -28.35 -65.49 -10.03
N LEU A 461 -28.96 -66.65 -9.77
CA LEU A 461 -29.70 -67.38 -10.80
C LEU A 461 -30.91 -66.55 -11.26
N ILE A 462 -31.01 -66.33 -12.56
CA ILE A 462 -32.10 -65.62 -13.25
C ILE A 462 -32.64 -66.59 -14.30
N ALA A 463 -33.95 -66.83 -14.32
CA ALA A 463 -34.59 -67.66 -15.32
C ALA A 463 -34.64 -66.94 -16.69
N ALA A 464 -34.71 -67.71 -17.79
CA ALA A 464 -34.70 -67.14 -19.14
C ALA A 464 -35.91 -66.22 -19.46
N ASN A 465 -36.94 -66.25 -18.62
CA ASN A 465 -38.14 -65.42 -18.68
C ASN A 465 -38.18 -64.31 -17.60
N GLU A 466 -37.16 -64.18 -16.75
CA GLU A 466 -37.11 -63.13 -15.73
C GLU A 466 -36.29 -61.93 -16.23
N THR A 467 -36.81 -60.72 -15.98
CA THR A 467 -36.08 -59.46 -16.19
C THR A 467 -35.63 -58.89 -14.86
N VAL A 468 -34.44 -58.28 -14.81
CA VAL A 468 -33.91 -57.70 -13.57
C VAL A 468 -34.23 -56.20 -13.48
N MET A 469 -34.96 -55.84 -12.43
CA MET A 469 -35.28 -54.47 -12.04
C MET A 469 -34.42 -54.02 -10.86
N LEU A 470 -33.99 -52.76 -10.91
CA LEU A 470 -33.37 -52.05 -9.80
C LEU A 470 -34.39 -51.09 -9.17
N ARG A 471 -34.84 -51.41 -7.95
CA ARG A 471 -35.63 -50.52 -7.09
C ARG A 471 -34.66 -49.75 -6.19
N TRP A 472 -34.78 -48.43 -6.13
CA TRP A 472 -33.84 -47.57 -5.39
C TRP A 472 -34.57 -46.47 -4.62
N LYS A 473 -34.04 -46.14 -3.43
CA LYS A 473 -34.41 -44.97 -2.64
C LYS A 473 -33.16 -44.35 -2.03
N PHE A 474 -33.05 -43.03 -2.01
CA PHE A 474 -32.07 -42.33 -1.18
C PHE A 474 -32.66 -41.08 -0.52
N ASP A 475 -32.14 -40.75 0.66
CA ASP A 475 -32.47 -39.56 1.44
C ASP A 475 -31.20 -38.70 1.59
N ILE A 476 -31.34 -37.38 1.45
CA ILE A 476 -30.26 -36.39 1.51
C ILE A 476 -30.23 -35.76 2.91
N THR A 477 -29.04 -35.54 3.46
CA THR A 477 -28.83 -34.75 4.67
C THR A 477 -27.78 -33.66 4.41
N PRO A 478 -28.08 -32.36 4.66
CA PRO A 478 -29.39 -31.80 5.05
C PRO A 478 -30.49 -31.99 4.00
N SER A 479 -31.77 -32.00 4.44
CA SER A 479 -32.93 -32.37 3.59
C SER A 479 -33.54 -31.20 2.82
N ASP A 480 -33.16 -29.96 3.12
CA ASP A 480 -33.44 -28.76 2.31
C ASP A 480 -32.59 -28.71 1.03
N MET A 481 -31.51 -29.51 0.97
CA MET A 481 -30.53 -29.50 -0.10
C MET A 481 -30.90 -30.37 -1.31
N ASP A 482 -30.32 -29.99 -2.44
CA ASP A 482 -30.45 -30.66 -3.74
C ASP A 482 -29.21 -31.49 -4.13
N ILE A 483 -29.37 -32.37 -5.11
CA ILE A 483 -28.28 -33.05 -5.82
C ILE A 483 -28.72 -33.48 -7.24
N LEU A 484 -27.76 -33.65 -8.15
CA LEU A 484 -28.00 -34.29 -9.45
C LEU A 484 -27.71 -35.79 -9.35
N PHE A 485 -28.69 -36.63 -9.71
CA PHE A 485 -28.60 -38.09 -9.64
C PHE A 485 -28.66 -38.73 -11.03
N SER A 486 -27.77 -39.69 -11.28
CA SER A 486 -27.69 -40.45 -12.53
C SER A 486 -27.47 -41.95 -12.29
N ILE A 487 -27.95 -42.78 -13.22
CA ILE A 487 -27.74 -44.23 -13.23
C ILE A 487 -27.15 -44.64 -14.58
N PHE A 488 -26.03 -45.35 -14.56
CA PHE A 488 -25.33 -45.90 -15.73
C PHE A 488 -25.34 -47.43 -15.71
N LYS A 489 -25.36 -48.09 -16.87
CA LYS A 489 -25.16 -49.55 -16.99
C LYS A 489 -23.69 -49.90 -16.86
N GLY A 490 -23.37 -51.06 -16.29
CA GLY A 490 -22.00 -51.51 -16.06
C GLY A 490 -21.35 -50.88 -14.83
N ARG A 491 -20.15 -51.37 -14.48
CA ARG A 491 -19.38 -50.87 -13.34
C ARG A 491 -18.41 -49.78 -13.77
N CYS A 492 -18.40 -48.67 -13.04
CA CYS A 492 -17.46 -47.59 -13.23
C CYS A 492 -16.90 -47.10 -11.89
N ASP A 493 -15.58 -47.11 -11.80
CA ASP A 493 -14.83 -46.61 -10.65
C ASP A 493 -14.11 -45.27 -10.98
N ASP A 494 -14.15 -44.81 -12.24
CA ASP A 494 -13.47 -43.60 -12.74
C ASP A 494 -14.43 -42.54 -13.30
N GLN A 495 -14.42 -41.33 -12.74
CA GLN A 495 -15.23 -40.20 -13.25
C GLN A 495 -14.99 -39.89 -14.74
N LYS A 496 -13.78 -40.16 -15.27
CA LYS A 496 -13.45 -39.94 -16.69
C LYS A 496 -14.24 -40.82 -17.64
N LYS A 497 -14.49 -42.09 -17.27
CA LYS A 497 -15.16 -43.11 -18.11
C LYS A 497 -16.68 -42.92 -18.20
N LEU A 498 -17.28 -42.15 -17.28
CA LEU A 498 -18.72 -41.87 -17.26
C LEU A 498 -19.24 -41.20 -18.55
N LYS A 499 -18.38 -40.59 -19.38
CA LYS A 499 -18.79 -39.98 -20.65
C LYS A 499 -19.20 -41.00 -21.71
N ASP A 500 -18.62 -42.21 -21.64
CA ASP A 500 -18.64 -43.20 -22.72
C ASP A 500 -19.56 -44.39 -22.37
N MET A 501 -20.42 -44.23 -21.36
CA MET A 501 -21.24 -45.28 -20.77
C MET A 501 -22.74 -45.11 -21.04
N ASP A 502 -23.40 -46.25 -21.28
CA ASP A 502 -24.85 -46.36 -21.38
C ASP A 502 -25.57 -45.75 -20.17
N LEU A 503 -26.38 -44.73 -20.44
CA LEU A 503 -27.06 -43.90 -19.44
C LEU A 503 -28.54 -44.26 -19.36
N LEU A 504 -29.04 -44.53 -18.15
CA LEU A 504 -30.43 -44.91 -17.87
C LEU A 504 -31.24 -43.79 -17.22
N ILE A 505 -30.62 -43.04 -16.30
CA ILE A 505 -31.18 -41.80 -15.75
C ILE A 505 -30.09 -40.74 -15.86
N LYS A 506 -30.40 -39.61 -16.52
CA LYS A 506 -29.48 -38.48 -16.69
C LYS A 506 -29.84 -37.32 -15.77
N ASP A 507 -28.88 -36.89 -14.97
CA ASP A 507 -28.82 -35.60 -14.27
C ASP A 507 -30.16 -35.20 -13.61
N ARG A 508 -30.86 -36.18 -13.02
CA ARG A 508 -32.16 -35.97 -12.37
C ARG A 508 -31.93 -35.12 -11.13
N HIS A 509 -32.43 -33.90 -11.16
CA HIS A 509 -32.44 -33.02 -9.99
C HIS A 509 -33.38 -33.61 -8.92
N VAL A 510 -32.87 -33.74 -7.69
CA VAL A 510 -33.57 -34.32 -6.54
C VAL A 510 -33.28 -33.47 -5.31
N GLN A 511 -34.33 -33.04 -4.60
CA GLN A 511 -34.23 -32.29 -3.35
C GLN A 511 -34.71 -33.14 -2.18
N GLY A 512 -33.96 -33.16 -1.08
CA GLY A 512 -34.27 -33.89 0.17
C GLY A 512 -34.23 -35.42 0.10
N GLY A 513 -34.62 -36.03 -1.02
CA GLY A 513 -34.60 -37.47 -1.23
C GLY A 513 -35.38 -37.87 -2.48
N GLY A 514 -35.17 -39.09 -2.96
CA GLY A 514 -35.82 -39.59 -4.16
C GLY A 514 -35.84 -41.11 -4.23
N GLY A 515 -36.76 -41.63 -5.04
CA GLY A 515 -36.85 -43.05 -5.36
C GLY A 515 -37.30 -43.31 -6.79
N GLY A 516 -37.25 -44.57 -7.17
CA GLY A 516 -37.72 -45.06 -8.46
C GLY A 516 -37.36 -46.52 -8.70
N GLU A 517 -37.80 -47.02 -9.85
CA GLU A 517 -37.56 -48.37 -10.32
C GLU A 517 -37.10 -48.30 -11.78
N ILE A 518 -36.18 -49.18 -12.17
CA ILE A 518 -35.69 -49.21 -13.55
C ILE A 518 -35.23 -50.61 -13.97
N GLY A 519 -35.82 -51.12 -15.05
CA GLY A 519 -35.42 -52.37 -15.69
C GLY A 519 -34.11 -52.24 -16.46
N GLY A 520 -33.38 -53.35 -16.62
CA GLY A 520 -32.19 -53.40 -17.48
C GLY A 520 -30.95 -52.69 -16.91
N ALA A 521 -30.97 -52.27 -15.65
CA ALA A 521 -29.83 -51.67 -14.96
C ALA A 521 -28.54 -52.50 -15.10
N PHE A 522 -28.66 -53.81 -14.91
CA PHE A 522 -27.56 -54.76 -14.90
C PHE A 522 -27.21 -55.35 -16.28
N ALA A 523 -27.80 -54.85 -17.37
CA ALA A 523 -27.65 -55.43 -18.71
C ALA A 523 -26.22 -55.34 -19.31
N VAL A 524 -25.30 -54.65 -18.64
CA VAL A 524 -23.88 -54.59 -18.98
C VAL A 524 -23.09 -55.10 -17.77
N GLN A 525 -22.20 -56.07 -17.97
CA GLN A 525 -21.31 -56.64 -16.93
C GLN A 525 -22.02 -57.18 -15.66
N ASN A 526 -23.33 -57.46 -15.70
CA ASN A 526 -24.15 -57.75 -14.51
C ASN A 526 -24.00 -56.69 -13.40
N ALA A 527 -23.82 -55.42 -13.80
CA ALA A 527 -23.52 -54.31 -12.91
C ALA A 527 -24.23 -53.01 -13.35
N CYS A 528 -24.37 -52.06 -12.42
CA CYS A 528 -24.77 -50.69 -12.71
C CYS A 528 -24.03 -49.72 -11.77
N THR A 529 -23.90 -48.45 -12.17
CA THR A 529 -23.24 -47.44 -11.34
C THR A 529 -24.20 -46.31 -11.00
N LEU A 530 -24.38 -46.08 -9.70
CA LEU A 530 -25.12 -44.93 -9.16
C LEU A 530 -24.17 -43.74 -9.01
N VAL A 531 -24.62 -42.56 -9.41
CA VAL A 531 -23.80 -41.35 -9.45
C VAL A 531 -24.56 -40.18 -8.85
N TRP A 532 -23.95 -39.52 -7.87
CA TRP A 532 -24.48 -38.35 -7.17
C TRP A 532 -23.51 -37.18 -7.35
N SER A 533 -23.92 -36.16 -8.11
CA SER A 533 -23.10 -35.01 -8.45
C SER A 533 -23.51 -33.78 -7.64
N ASN A 534 -22.60 -33.34 -6.76
CA ASN A 534 -22.72 -32.12 -5.96
C ASN A 534 -21.93 -30.94 -6.58
N LYS A 535 -21.66 -31.00 -7.89
CA LYS A 535 -20.91 -29.98 -8.65
C LYS A 535 -21.46 -28.56 -8.50
N ASN A 536 -22.77 -28.43 -8.30
CA ASN A 536 -23.45 -27.14 -8.20
C ASN A 536 -23.33 -26.50 -6.80
N SER A 537 -22.86 -27.22 -5.77
CA SER A 537 -22.67 -26.65 -4.43
C SER A 537 -21.20 -26.36 -4.18
N TRP A 538 -20.88 -25.09 -3.88
CA TRP A 538 -19.51 -24.63 -3.64
C TRP A 538 -19.08 -24.69 -2.15
N VAL A 539 -20.04 -24.81 -1.23
CA VAL A 539 -19.80 -24.62 0.22
C VAL A 539 -20.17 -25.83 1.08
N ARG A 540 -21.23 -26.58 0.73
CA ARG A 540 -21.78 -27.64 1.59
C ARG A 540 -21.59 -29.03 0.97
N PRO A 541 -21.04 -30.01 1.72
CA PRO A 541 -21.13 -31.41 1.34
C PRO A 541 -22.58 -31.90 1.41
N ARG A 542 -22.83 -33.11 0.90
CA ARG A 542 -24.12 -33.83 0.99
C ARG A 542 -23.86 -35.22 1.56
N THR A 543 -24.59 -35.61 2.60
CA THR A 543 -24.61 -37.00 3.06
C THR A 543 -25.82 -37.69 2.43
N ILE A 544 -25.56 -38.70 1.61
CA ILE A 544 -26.57 -39.49 0.90
C ILE A 544 -26.69 -40.85 1.60
N LYS A 545 -27.85 -41.16 2.18
CA LYS A 545 -28.18 -42.48 2.70
C LYS A 545 -29.06 -43.18 1.68
N PHE A 546 -28.71 -44.38 1.24
CA PHE A 546 -29.44 -45.07 0.18
C PHE A 546 -29.71 -46.55 0.49
N VAL A 547 -30.85 -47.03 -0.04
CA VAL A 547 -31.28 -48.41 -0.04
C VAL A 547 -31.58 -48.79 -1.49
N VAL A 548 -31.01 -49.91 -1.93
CA VAL A 548 -31.08 -50.39 -3.31
C VAL A 548 -31.38 -51.88 -3.31
N GLU A 549 -32.28 -52.28 -4.18
CA GLU A 549 -32.82 -53.63 -4.23
C GLU A 549 -32.86 -54.13 -5.67
N ALA A 550 -32.38 -55.35 -5.88
CA ALA A 550 -32.51 -56.04 -7.15
C ALA A 550 -33.68 -57.03 -7.06
N TYR A 551 -34.58 -57.00 -8.03
CA TYR A 551 -35.70 -57.92 -8.18
C TYR A 551 -35.64 -58.59 -9.54
N ALA A 552 -35.89 -59.89 -9.59
CA ALA A 552 -36.26 -60.58 -10.82
C ALA A 552 -37.79 -60.55 -10.95
N ILE A 553 -38.29 -60.19 -12.13
CA ILE A 553 -39.73 -60.12 -12.44
C ILE A 553 -40.01 -60.90 -13.72
N GLN A 554 -41.00 -61.78 -13.67
CA GLN A 554 -41.49 -62.65 -14.75
C GLN A 554 -42.37 -61.92 -15.77
#